data_AF-A0A1H0UBW2-F1
#
_entry.id   AF-A0A1H0UBW2-F1
#
_cell.length_a   1.000
_cell.length_b   1.000
_cell.length_c   1.000
_cell.angle_alpha   90.00
_cell.angle_beta   90.00
_cell.angle_gamma   90.00
#
_symmetry.space_group_name_H-M   'P 1'
#
loop_
_entity.id
_entity.type
_entity.pdbx_description
1 polymer ?
#
loop_
_entity_poly.entity_id
_entity_poly.type
_entity_poly.pdbx_seq_one_letter_code
_entity_poly.pdbx_strand_id
1 'polypeptide(L)'
;MNGERDILGIWAGDGGEGAKYWLGVLTEIKNRGVEDVCIAVCDGLEGLPEAITTVWEQSTVQTCVIHLIRYAPRQHWDELSRDLKPVYTAPTEAAAREQFGEFEAKWATKYPAIGRLWRNAWAEFTPFLDCDAEIRRLSVRPTRSNPSTPATDARCGHAAISRTMPRR
;
A
#
# COMPACT_ATOMS: atom_id res chain seq x y z
N MET A 1 -5.63 -8.87 -21.28
CA MET A 1 -5.41 -8.51 -19.87
C MET A 1 -4.21 -9.23 -19.27
N ASN A 2 -3.01 -9.21 -19.84
CA ASN A 2 -1.89 -9.92 -19.21
C ASN A 2 -1.33 -9.00 -18.12
N GLY A 3 -1.68 -9.24 -16.85
CA GLY A 3 -1.21 -8.42 -15.71
C GLY A 3 0.30 -8.52 -15.55
N GLU A 4 1.04 -7.68 -16.28
CA GLU A 4 2.49 -7.61 -16.26
C GLU A 4 2.97 -6.75 -15.08
N ARG A 5 4.09 -7.16 -14.49
CA ARG A 5 4.71 -6.45 -13.37
C ARG A 5 6.08 -5.98 -13.83
N ASP A 6 6.31 -4.68 -13.69
CA ASP A 6 7.58 -4.07 -14.06
C ASP A 6 8.00 -3.03 -13.01
N ILE A 7 9.29 -2.76 -12.94
CA ILE A 7 9.88 -1.76 -12.05
C ILE A 7 10.01 -0.46 -12.84
N LEU A 8 9.21 0.55 -12.48
CA LEU A 8 9.19 1.84 -13.20
C LEU A 8 10.46 2.69 -12.96
N GLY A 9 11.17 2.45 -11.86
CA GLY A 9 12.44 3.09 -11.55
C GLY A 9 12.95 2.74 -10.16
N ILE A 10 14.17 3.19 -9.88
CA ILE A 10 14.83 3.11 -8.57
C ILE A 10 15.40 4.51 -8.31
N TRP A 11 14.96 5.14 -7.22
CA TRP A 11 15.43 6.45 -6.81
C TRP A 11 16.13 6.32 -5.46
N ALA A 12 17.36 6.78 -5.38
CA ALA A 12 18.08 6.86 -4.12
C ALA A 12 17.74 8.19 -3.43
N GLY A 13 17.35 8.14 -2.17
CA GLY A 13 17.18 9.34 -1.34
C GLY A 13 18.53 9.92 -0.95
N ASP A 14 18.63 11.24 -0.90
CA ASP A 14 19.82 12.00 -0.48
C ASP A 14 19.84 12.33 1.03
N GLY A 15 18.95 11.70 1.80
CA GLY A 15 18.82 11.88 3.25
C GLY A 15 17.42 12.26 3.72
N GLY A 16 16.45 12.44 2.81
CA GLY A 16 15.04 12.66 3.17
C GLY A 16 14.05 12.14 2.12
N GLU A 17 13.20 11.20 2.52
CA GLU A 17 12.08 10.68 1.72
C GLU A 17 10.78 11.49 1.96
N GLY A 18 10.87 12.82 2.08
CA GLY A 18 9.71 13.67 2.39
C GLY A 18 8.79 13.95 1.19
N ALA A 19 7.64 14.59 1.43
CA ALA A 19 6.63 14.91 0.41
C ALA A 19 7.20 15.55 -0.87
N LYS A 20 8.14 16.51 -0.73
CA LYS A 20 8.78 17.20 -1.86
C LYS A 20 9.61 16.26 -2.73
N TYR A 21 10.33 15.32 -2.12
CA TYR A 21 11.12 14.33 -2.83
C TYR A 21 10.20 13.45 -3.69
N TRP A 22 9.14 12.93 -3.07
CA TRP A 22 8.17 12.09 -3.76
C TRP A 22 7.43 12.82 -4.87
N LEU A 23 7.05 14.08 -4.67
CA LEU A 23 6.45 14.87 -5.74
C LEU A 23 7.37 14.97 -6.97
N GLY A 24 8.67 15.12 -6.75
CA GLY A 24 9.68 15.10 -7.82
C GLY A 24 9.71 13.76 -8.56
N VAL A 25 9.77 12.65 -7.83
CA VAL A 25 9.75 11.28 -8.39
C VAL A 25 8.47 11.03 -9.19
N LEU A 26 7.30 11.36 -8.64
CA LEU A 26 6.00 11.14 -9.28
C LEU A 26 5.86 12.00 -10.56
N THR A 27 6.35 13.24 -10.52
CA THR A 27 6.38 14.12 -11.70
C THR A 27 7.29 13.58 -12.80
N GLU A 28 8.45 13.02 -12.43
CA GLU A 28 9.34 12.35 -13.40
C GLU A 28 8.63 11.17 -14.07
N ILE A 29 7.94 10.33 -13.29
CA ILE A 29 7.17 9.19 -13.81
C ILE A 29 6.09 9.67 -14.79
N LYS A 30 5.37 10.74 -14.46
CA LYS A 30 4.39 11.38 -15.36
C LYS A 30 5.04 11.86 -16.65
N ASN A 31 6.19 12.54 -16.57
CA ASN A 31 6.94 13.04 -17.73
C ASN A 31 7.50 11.92 -18.62
N ARG A 32 7.69 10.71 -18.08
CA ARG A 32 8.06 9.50 -18.85
C ARG A 32 6.86 8.86 -19.57
N GLY A 33 5.67 9.47 -19.50
CA GLY A 33 4.47 9.07 -20.24
C GLY A 33 3.46 8.26 -19.43
N VAL A 34 3.50 8.31 -18.09
CA VAL A 34 2.39 7.78 -17.27
C VAL A 34 1.30 8.83 -17.16
N GLU A 35 0.25 8.67 -17.98
CA GLU A 35 -0.85 9.63 -18.04
C GLU A 35 -1.75 9.56 -16.79
N ASP A 36 -2.07 8.35 -16.35
CA ASP A 36 -2.99 8.11 -15.24
C ASP A 36 -2.61 6.87 -14.42
N VAL A 37 -3.02 6.88 -13.15
CA VAL A 37 -2.77 5.85 -12.15
C VAL A 37 -4.08 5.61 -11.42
N CYS A 38 -4.60 4.37 -11.49
CA CYS A 38 -5.83 4.07 -10.77
C CYS A 38 -5.64 3.84 -9.28
N ILE A 39 -4.59 3.11 -8.90
CA ILE A 39 -4.27 2.81 -7.51
C ILE A 39 -2.78 3.01 -7.28
N ALA A 40 -2.48 3.78 -6.24
CA ALA A 40 -1.13 3.97 -5.72
C ALA A 40 -1.07 3.40 -4.30
N VAL A 41 -0.25 2.36 -4.10
CA VAL A 41 -0.07 1.74 -2.78
C VAL A 41 1.21 2.27 -2.16
N CYS A 42 1.12 2.90 -0.98
CA CYS A 42 2.24 3.54 -0.28
C CYS A 42 2.38 3.03 1.16
N ASP A 43 3.48 3.40 1.83
CA ASP A 43 3.82 2.98 3.20
C ASP A 43 3.22 3.85 4.32
N GLY A 44 2.39 4.85 3.95
CA GLY A 44 1.78 5.78 4.90
C GLY A 44 2.69 6.95 5.30
N LEU A 45 3.69 7.27 4.46
CA LEU A 45 4.54 8.44 4.65
C LEU A 45 3.74 9.75 4.53
N GLU A 46 3.98 10.67 5.46
CA GLU A 46 3.30 11.97 5.52
C GLU A 46 3.55 12.80 4.26
N GLY A 47 2.47 13.31 3.65
CA GLY A 47 2.55 14.13 2.45
C GLY A 47 2.68 13.35 1.13
N LEU A 48 2.86 12.03 1.18
CA LEU A 48 2.89 11.19 -0.02
C LEU A 48 1.50 11.04 -0.66
N PRO A 49 0.40 10.81 0.10
CA PRO A 49 -0.94 10.82 -0.49
C PRO A 49 -1.28 12.10 -1.25
N GLU A 50 -0.93 13.26 -0.68
CA GLU A 50 -1.14 14.58 -1.28
C GLU A 50 -0.26 14.77 -2.52
N ALA A 51 0.98 14.29 -2.51
CA ALA A 51 1.85 14.34 -3.67
C ALA A 51 1.31 13.49 -4.83
N ILE A 52 0.74 12.31 -4.53
CA ILE A 52 0.12 11.44 -5.52
C ILE A 52 -1.08 12.14 -6.16
N THR A 53 -2.02 12.64 -5.34
CA THR A 53 -3.24 13.30 -5.87
C THR A 53 -2.94 14.63 -6.56
N THR A 54 -1.81 15.28 -6.24
CA THR A 54 -1.32 16.44 -7.00
C THR A 54 -0.89 16.07 -8.43
N VAL A 55 -0.27 14.90 -8.62
CA VAL A 55 0.22 14.44 -9.93
C VAL A 55 -0.89 13.75 -10.73
N TRP A 56 -1.71 12.94 -10.07
CA TRP A 56 -2.83 12.20 -10.64
C TRP A 56 -4.07 12.34 -9.73
N GLU A 57 -4.91 13.32 -10.04
CA GLU A 57 -6.08 13.71 -9.24
C GLU A 57 -7.08 12.57 -9.01
N GLN A 58 -7.21 11.66 -9.97
CA GLN A 58 -8.16 10.55 -9.91
C GLN A 58 -7.58 9.28 -9.26
N SER A 59 -6.33 9.32 -8.80
CA SER A 59 -5.70 8.16 -8.16
C SER A 59 -6.30 7.85 -6.80
N THR A 60 -6.63 6.58 -6.61
CA THR A 60 -6.94 6.06 -5.28
C THR A 60 -5.63 5.76 -4.54
N VAL A 61 -5.41 6.46 -3.42
CA VAL A 61 -4.25 6.19 -2.55
C VAL A 61 -4.61 5.12 -1.54
N GLN A 62 -3.76 4.10 -1.42
CA GLN A 62 -3.92 2.99 -0.50
C GLN A 62 -2.71 2.84 0.41
N THR A 63 -2.93 2.74 1.72
CA THR A 63 -1.86 2.31 2.63
C THR A 63 -1.60 0.81 2.51
N CYS A 64 -0.34 0.42 2.35
CA CYS A 64 0.06 -0.96 2.18
C CYS A 64 -0.08 -1.77 3.47
N VAL A 65 -0.87 -2.85 3.41
CA VAL A 65 -1.06 -3.82 4.50
C VAL A 65 0.27 -4.38 5.01
N ILE A 66 1.21 -4.65 4.10
CA ILE A 66 2.53 -5.21 4.47
C ILE A 66 3.31 -4.22 5.32
N HIS A 67 3.28 -2.92 4.99
CA HIS A 67 3.93 -1.89 5.80
C HIS A 67 3.24 -1.77 7.17
N LEU A 68 1.90 -1.81 7.20
CA LEU A 68 1.15 -1.79 8.46
C LEU A 68 1.50 -2.97 9.39
N ILE A 69 1.75 -4.17 8.84
CA ILE A 69 2.21 -5.34 9.62
C ILE A 69 3.63 -5.16 10.17
N ARG A 70 4.51 -4.47 9.42
CA ARG A 70 5.92 -4.27 9.81
C ARG A 70 6.11 -3.34 11.02
N TYR A 71 5.10 -2.56 11.39
CA TYR A 71 5.11 -1.80 12.65
C TYR A 71 5.02 -2.68 13.89
N ALA A 72 4.68 -3.96 13.75
CA ALA A 72 4.69 -4.92 14.84
C ALA A 72 6.03 -5.65 14.97
N PRO A 73 6.36 -6.20 16.15
CA PRO A 73 7.53 -7.05 16.32
C PRO A 73 7.52 -8.25 15.38
N ARG A 74 8.69 -8.56 14.78
CA ARG A 74 8.86 -9.58 13.74
C ARG A 74 8.32 -10.97 14.11
N GLN A 75 8.39 -11.34 15.38
CA GLN A 75 7.86 -12.60 15.90
C GLN A 75 6.34 -12.78 15.73
N HIS A 76 5.59 -11.69 15.50
CA HIS A 76 4.14 -11.72 15.33
C HIS A 76 3.66 -11.49 13.90
N TRP A 77 4.57 -11.30 12.93
CA TRP A 77 4.18 -11.00 11.55
C TRP A 77 3.30 -12.09 10.93
N ASP A 78 3.62 -13.37 11.17
CA ASP A 78 2.84 -14.48 10.62
C ASP A 78 1.43 -14.54 11.22
N GLU A 79 1.31 -14.29 12.53
CA GLU A 79 0.04 -14.29 13.23
C GLU A 79 -0.82 -13.10 12.81
N LEU A 80 -0.25 -11.90 12.77
CA LEU A 80 -0.90 -10.68 12.27
C LEU A 80 -1.37 -10.86 10.83
N SER A 81 -0.55 -11.45 9.96
CA SER A 81 -0.91 -11.69 8.56
C SER A 81 -2.11 -12.63 8.42
N ARG A 82 -2.22 -13.64 9.30
CA ARG A 82 -3.37 -14.55 9.31
C ARG A 82 -4.62 -13.86 9.83
N ASP A 83 -4.51 -13.10 10.91
CA ASP A 83 -5.65 -12.43 11.54
C ASP A 83 -6.15 -11.23 10.72
N LEU A 84 -5.29 -10.59 9.92
CA LEU A 84 -5.68 -9.53 8.99
C LEU A 84 -6.26 -10.06 7.68
N LYS A 85 -6.05 -11.32 7.35
CA LYS A 85 -6.54 -11.91 6.09
C LYS A 85 -8.06 -11.79 5.93
N PRO A 86 -8.88 -12.11 6.94
CA PRO A 86 -10.33 -11.88 6.86
C PRO A 86 -10.69 -10.41 6.57
N VAL A 87 -9.94 -9.45 7.11
CA VAL A 87 -10.20 -8.01 6.93
C VAL A 87 -10.06 -7.59 5.47
N TYR A 88 -8.93 -7.91 4.81
CA TYR A 88 -8.72 -7.50 3.42
C TYR A 88 -9.34 -8.45 2.38
N THR A 89 -9.88 -9.60 2.80
CA THR A 89 -10.63 -10.51 1.92
C THR A 89 -12.15 -10.41 2.09
N ALA A 90 -12.62 -9.53 2.99
CA ALA A 90 -14.03 -9.34 3.26
C ALA A 90 -14.80 -8.84 2.01
N PRO A 91 -16.05 -9.28 1.81
CA PRO A 91 -16.84 -8.91 0.63
C PRO A 91 -17.28 -7.45 0.62
N THR A 92 -17.45 -6.84 1.79
CA THR A 92 -17.94 -5.46 1.96
C THR A 92 -17.14 -4.73 3.04
N GLU A 93 -17.16 -3.40 3.03
CA GLU A 93 -16.55 -2.59 4.09
C GLU A 93 -17.14 -2.92 5.48
N ALA A 94 -18.46 -3.12 5.56
CA ALA A 94 -19.13 -3.47 6.80
C ALA A 94 -18.58 -4.79 7.39
N ALA A 95 -18.43 -5.83 6.54
CA ALA A 95 -17.84 -7.09 6.96
C ALA A 95 -16.34 -6.94 7.32
N ALA A 96 -15.59 -6.12 6.58
CA ALA A 96 -14.19 -5.82 6.91
C ALA A 96 -14.09 -5.16 8.29
N ARG A 97 -15.01 -4.26 8.62
CA ARG A 97 -15.04 -3.51 9.88
C ARG A 97 -15.38 -4.39 11.09
N GLU A 98 -16.27 -5.36 10.91
CA GLU A 98 -16.56 -6.37 11.93
C GLU A 98 -15.32 -7.22 12.22
N GLN A 99 -14.70 -7.77 11.17
CA GLN A 99 -13.46 -8.55 11.27
C GLN A 99 -12.31 -7.72 11.87
N PHE A 100 -12.24 -6.43 11.54
CA PHE A 100 -11.27 -5.53 12.14
C PHE A 100 -11.52 -5.29 13.64
N GLY A 101 -12.78 -5.29 14.08
CA GLY A 101 -13.12 -5.23 15.50
C GLY A 101 -12.60 -6.45 16.29
N GLU A 102 -12.73 -7.66 15.72
CA GLU A 102 -12.17 -8.88 16.32
C GLU A 102 -10.63 -8.83 16.38
N PHE A 103 -10.01 -8.37 15.28
CA PHE A 103 -8.57 -8.15 15.21
C PHE A 103 -8.11 -7.15 16.29
N GLU A 104 -8.81 -6.02 16.42
CA GLU A 104 -8.47 -4.99 17.40
C GLU A 104 -8.65 -5.52 18.82
N ALA A 105 -9.71 -6.28 19.12
CA ALA A 105 -9.90 -6.87 20.44
C ALA A 105 -8.74 -7.80 20.86
N LYS A 106 -8.16 -8.54 19.90
CA LYS A 106 -7.02 -9.42 20.14
C LYS A 106 -5.70 -8.63 20.26
N TRP A 107 -5.44 -7.71 19.35
CA TRP A 107 -4.13 -7.08 19.20
C TRP A 107 -3.98 -5.75 19.94
N ALA A 108 -5.06 -5.02 20.23
CA ALA A 108 -4.98 -3.73 20.93
C ALA A 108 -4.52 -3.88 22.39
N THR A 109 -4.80 -5.03 23.04
CA THR A 109 -4.28 -5.31 24.38
C THR A 109 -2.76 -5.46 24.39
N LYS A 110 -2.20 -6.09 23.34
CA LYS A 110 -0.77 -6.38 23.24
C LYS A 110 0.01 -5.22 22.62
N TYR A 111 -0.60 -4.55 21.64
CA TYR A 111 -0.03 -3.43 20.89
C TYR A 111 -1.08 -2.32 20.68
N PRO A 112 -1.28 -1.44 21.67
CA PRO A 112 -2.27 -0.35 21.59
C PRO A 112 -2.02 0.59 20.40
N ALA A 113 -0.76 0.75 20.02
CA ALA A 113 -0.35 1.58 18.87
C ALA A 113 -0.83 1.01 17.52
N ILE A 114 -0.92 -0.31 17.39
CA ILE A 114 -1.39 -0.97 16.16
C ILE A 114 -2.85 -0.60 15.92
N GLY A 115 -3.74 -0.76 16.93
CA GLY A 115 -5.15 -0.38 16.77
C GLY A 115 -5.33 1.08 16.34
N ARG A 116 -4.54 2.01 16.89
CA ARG A 116 -4.56 3.43 16.48
C ARG A 116 -4.05 3.63 15.05
N LEU A 117 -2.93 3.01 14.68
CA LEU A 117 -2.36 3.10 13.34
C LEU A 117 -3.36 2.66 12.27
N TRP A 118 -3.98 1.49 12.47
CA TRP A 118 -4.93 0.93 11.51
C TRP A 118 -6.25 1.71 11.45
N ARG A 119 -6.72 2.27 12.56
CA ARG A 119 -7.88 3.18 12.54
C ARG A 119 -7.60 4.45 11.75
N ASN A 120 -6.42 5.04 11.91
CA ASN A 120 -6.03 6.23 11.17
C ASN A 120 -5.89 5.93 9.67
N ALA A 121 -5.30 4.78 9.33
CA ALA A 121 -5.18 4.32 7.96
C ALA A 121 -6.48 3.76 7.37
N TRP A 122 -7.59 3.65 8.13
CA TRP A 122 -8.80 2.97 7.68
C TRP A 122 -9.39 3.59 6.41
N ALA A 123 -9.44 4.92 6.33
CA ALA A 123 -9.97 5.64 5.17
C ALA A 123 -9.14 5.44 3.89
N GLU A 124 -7.83 5.23 4.04
CA GLU A 124 -6.92 4.91 2.93
C GLU A 124 -6.83 3.39 2.70
N PHE A 125 -7.26 2.58 3.66
CA PHE A 125 -7.29 1.14 3.56
C PHE A 125 -8.59 0.65 2.90
N THR A 126 -9.75 1.22 3.14
CA THR A 126 -11.01 0.69 2.57
C THR A 126 -11.17 0.79 1.05
N PRO A 127 -10.60 1.75 0.30
CA PRO A 127 -10.89 1.92 -1.12
C PRO A 127 -10.55 0.71 -2.01
N PHE A 128 -9.62 -0.16 -1.60
CA PHE A 128 -9.33 -1.37 -2.37
C PHE A 128 -10.45 -2.43 -2.25
N LEU A 129 -11.31 -2.35 -1.24
CA LEU A 129 -12.47 -3.22 -1.13
C LEU A 129 -13.51 -2.93 -2.20
N ASP A 130 -13.52 -1.74 -2.81
CA ASP A 130 -14.38 -1.46 -3.96
C ASP A 130 -13.83 -2.04 -5.26
N CYS A 131 -12.58 -2.51 -5.26
CA CYS A 131 -11.96 -3.15 -6.41
C CYS A 131 -12.29 -4.65 -6.48
N ASP A 132 -12.36 -5.18 -7.70
CA ASP A 132 -12.53 -6.62 -7.94
C ASP A 132 -11.47 -7.47 -7.23
N ALA A 133 -11.83 -8.70 -6.85
CA ALA A 133 -10.97 -9.61 -6.09
C ALA A 133 -9.59 -9.85 -6.73
N GLU A 134 -9.48 -9.75 -8.06
CA GLU A 134 -8.21 -9.87 -8.78
C GLU A 134 -7.28 -8.67 -8.51
N ILE A 135 -7.82 -7.45 -8.42
CA ILE A 135 -7.07 -6.25 -8.05
C ILE A 135 -6.65 -6.33 -6.58
N ARG A 136 -7.56 -6.79 -5.70
CA ARG A 136 -7.25 -6.99 -4.28
C ARG A 136 -6.05 -7.92 -4.08
N ARG A 137 -5.95 -9.00 -4.86
CA ARG A 137 -4.81 -9.95 -4.81
C ARG A 137 -3.48 -9.31 -5.20
N LEU A 138 -3.48 -8.32 -6.08
CA LEU A 138 -2.27 -7.63 -6.51
C LEU A 138 -1.76 -6.68 -5.43
N SER A 139 -2.65 -5.98 -4.71
CA SER A 139 -2.26 -5.03 -3.66
C SER A 139 -1.63 -5.67 -2.42
N VAL A 140 -2.01 -6.91 -2.06
CA VAL A 140 -1.50 -7.60 -0.85
C VAL A 140 -0.34 -8.56 -1.10
N ARG A 141 0.02 -8.85 -2.36
CA ARG A 141 1.17 -9.72 -2.64
C ARG A 141 2.46 -8.91 -2.64
N PRO A 142 3.50 -9.34 -1.89
CA PRO A 142 4.82 -8.79 -2.10
C PRO A 142 5.25 -9.08 -3.54
N THR A 143 5.78 -8.06 -4.22
CA THR A 143 6.52 -8.25 -5.47
C THR A 143 7.68 -9.18 -5.17
N ARG A 144 7.61 -10.44 -5.66
CA ARG A 144 8.83 -11.25 -5.76
C ARG A 144 9.69 -10.57 -6.82
N SER A 145 10.75 -9.91 -6.39
CA SER A 145 11.82 -9.47 -7.29
C SER A 145 12.35 -10.69 -8.05
N ASN A 146 12.69 -10.47 -9.32
CA ASN A 146 13.43 -11.44 -10.12
C ASN A 146 14.73 -11.79 -9.35
N PRO A 147 15.13 -13.07 -9.19
CA PRO A 147 16.30 -13.48 -8.41
C PRO A 147 17.65 -12.89 -8.88
N SER A 148 17.69 -12.16 -9.99
CA SER A 148 18.88 -11.48 -10.50
C SER A 148 19.20 -10.13 -9.83
N THR A 149 18.33 -9.62 -8.94
CA THR A 149 18.58 -8.34 -8.25
C THR A 149 19.09 -8.60 -6.83
N PRO A 150 20.27 -8.08 -6.43
CA PRO A 150 20.80 -8.32 -5.09
C PRO A 150 19.84 -7.78 -4.04
N ALA A 151 19.54 -8.63 -3.04
CA ALA A 151 18.70 -8.28 -1.90
C ALA A 151 19.43 -7.26 -1.02
N THR A 152 19.25 -5.97 -1.32
CA THR A 152 19.62 -4.90 -0.39
C THR A 152 18.48 -4.71 0.62
N ASP A 153 18.90 -4.65 1.87
CA ASP A 153 18.10 -4.45 3.08
C ASP A 153 17.37 -3.10 3.00
N ALA A 154 16.24 -3.07 2.30
CA ALA A 154 15.53 -1.83 1.94
C ALA A 154 14.60 -1.38 3.08
N ARG A 155 15.14 -0.50 3.93
CA ARG A 155 14.40 0.57 4.61
C ARG A 155 14.09 1.70 3.61
N CYS A 156 13.45 1.36 2.49
CA CYS A 156 13.13 2.29 1.42
C CYS A 156 11.61 2.23 1.21
N GLY A 157 10.93 3.37 1.22
CA GLY A 157 9.50 3.42 0.94
C GLY A 157 9.21 2.82 -0.44
N HIS A 158 8.33 1.83 -0.51
CA HIS A 158 7.92 1.22 -1.79
C HIS A 158 6.58 1.80 -2.21
N ALA A 159 6.55 2.52 -3.33
CA ALA A 159 5.32 2.91 -4.01
C ALA A 159 5.05 1.95 -5.17
N ALA A 160 3.96 1.20 -5.11
CA ALA A 160 3.49 0.39 -6.23
C ALA A 160 2.41 1.17 -6.99
N ILE A 161 2.67 1.45 -8.27
CA ILE A 161 1.79 2.21 -9.14
C ILE A 161 1.21 1.24 -10.18
N SER A 162 -0.11 1.02 -10.14
CA SER A 162 -0.78 0.22 -11.18
C SER A 162 -1.30 1.15 -12.28
N ARG A 163 -0.77 1.00 -13.50
CA ARG A 163 -1.33 1.61 -14.73
C ARG A 163 -2.73 1.06 -15.00
N THR A 164 -3.64 1.90 -15.48
CA THR A 164 -5.02 1.48 -15.76
C THR A 164 -5.25 1.00 -17.20
N MET A 165 -6.14 0.01 -17.33
CA MET A 165 -7.07 -0.16 -18.45
C MET A 165 -8.09 1.00 -18.54
N PRO A 166 -8.68 1.26 -19.72
CA PRO A 166 -9.81 2.17 -19.83
C PRO A 166 -11.01 1.63 -19.02
N ARG A 167 -11.53 2.47 -18.11
CA ARG A 167 -12.82 2.24 -17.44
C ARG A 167 -13.93 2.32 -18.51
N ARG A 168 -14.84 1.35 -18.52
CA ARG A 168 -16.07 1.41 -19.33
C ARG A 168 -17.09 2.33 -18.69
#